data_AF-A0A1M6EVQ5-F1
#
_entry.id   AF-A0A1M6EVQ5-F1
#
_cell.length_a   1.000
_cell.length_b   1.000
_cell.length_c   1.000
_cell.angle_alpha   90.00
_cell.angle_beta   90.00
_cell.angle_gamma   90.00
#
_symmetry.space_group_name_H-M   'P 1'
#
loop_
_entity.id
_entity.type
_entity.pdbx_description
1 polymer ?
#
loop_
_entity_poly.entity_id
_entity_poly.type
_entity_poly.pdbx_seq_one_letter_code
_entity_poly.pdbx_strand_id
1 'polypeptide(L)'
;MGYQHLVTIRKGEPAYDPVLDTVRPVERELVKVRGKGKEWSCCFFEEKSSSCTIYEHRPLECRLLKCWDTSALEGVVGRNTIVRADIINSHDPIIELIEMHERECPYQEVEELISNLSRETDKSKTLARLNELVRKDLAIRFYAISELGLREEFELFIFGRPLFKVLSSRGIPVHSA
;
A
#
# COMPACT_ATOMS: atom_id res chain seq x y z
N MET A 1 7.76 -16.79 -2.69
CA MET A 1 7.26 -15.40 -2.67
C MET A 1 8.38 -14.51 -2.13
N GLY A 2 8.55 -13.31 -2.66
CA GLY A 2 9.60 -12.36 -2.25
C GLY A 2 9.08 -10.93 -2.26
N TYR A 3 9.88 -9.95 -1.84
CA TYR A 3 9.47 -8.55 -1.64
C TYR A 3 8.83 -7.89 -2.87
N GLN A 4 9.28 -8.25 -4.08
CA GLN A 4 8.71 -7.73 -5.34
C GLN A 4 7.25 -8.11 -5.59
N HIS A 5 6.75 -9.10 -4.84
CA HIS A 5 5.36 -9.57 -4.89
C HIS A 5 4.50 -8.98 -3.77
N LEU A 6 5.06 -8.12 -2.93
CA LEU A 6 4.39 -7.55 -1.77
C LEU A 6 4.12 -6.05 -1.97
N VAL A 7 3.07 -5.58 -1.32
CA VAL A 7 2.70 -4.17 -1.26
C VAL A 7 2.32 -3.84 0.17
N THR A 8 2.82 -2.73 0.67
CA THR A 8 2.43 -2.19 1.97
C THR A 8 1.25 -1.25 1.80
N ILE A 9 0.20 -1.50 2.59
CA ILE A 9 -0.91 -0.57 2.83
C ILE A 9 -0.60 0.12 4.15
N ARG A 10 -0.37 1.42 4.10
CA ARG A 10 0.11 2.19 5.25
C ARG A 10 -1.02 2.42 6.24
N LYS A 11 -0.70 2.63 7.53
CA LYS A 11 -1.70 2.99 8.54
C LYS A 11 -2.50 4.21 8.08
N GLY A 12 -3.83 4.12 8.15
CA GLY A 12 -4.75 5.16 7.68
C GLY A 12 -5.10 5.07 6.20
N GLU A 13 -4.40 4.26 5.39
CA GLU A 13 -4.74 4.04 3.99
C GLU A 13 -6.08 3.30 3.87
N PRO A 14 -7.00 3.75 3.00
CA PRO A 14 -8.26 3.04 2.80
C PRO A 14 -8.02 1.69 2.14
N ALA A 15 -8.54 0.65 2.77
CA ALA A 15 -8.64 -0.69 2.21
C ALA A 15 -10.08 -1.17 2.27
N TYR A 16 -10.42 -2.08 1.36
CA TYR A 16 -11.71 -2.76 1.39
C TYR A 16 -11.71 -3.79 2.54
N ASP A 17 -12.69 -3.65 3.43
CA ASP A 17 -13.00 -4.59 4.50
C ASP A 17 -14.11 -5.54 4.01
N PRO A 18 -13.79 -6.83 3.75
CA PRO A 18 -14.76 -7.78 3.23
C PRO A 18 -15.79 -8.24 4.28
N VAL A 19 -15.56 -7.98 5.58
CA VAL A 19 -16.51 -8.34 6.65
C VAL A 19 -17.60 -7.28 6.76
N LEU A 20 -17.22 -6.01 6.62
CA LEU A 20 -18.15 -4.87 6.68
C LEU A 20 -18.64 -4.40 5.31
N ASP A 21 -18.14 -5.01 4.24
CA ASP A 21 -18.41 -4.64 2.85
C ASP A 21 -18.26 -3.14 2.58
N THR A 22 -17.14 -2.57 3.04
CA THR A 22 -16.91 -1.13 2.95
C THR A 22 -15.43 -0.79 2.81
N VAL A 23 -15.14 0.40 2.27
CA VAL A 23 -13.78 0.94 2.24
C VAL A 23 -13.58 1.79 3.49
N ARG A 24 -12.59 1.44 4.29
CA ARG A 24 -12.26 2.13 5.54
C ARG A 24 -10.74 2.28 5.72
N PRO A 25 -10.28 3.30 6.45
CA PRO A 25 -8.88 3.40 6.85
C PRO A 25 -8.43 2.16 7.61
N VAL A 26 -7.25 1.63 7.29
CA VAL A 26 -6.66 0.53 8.07
C VAL A 26 -6.10 1.05 9.40
N GLU A 27 -6.43 0.38 10.50
CA GLU A 27 -6.03 0.80 11.85
C GLU A 27 -4.54 0.58 12.13
N ARG A 28 -3.94 -0.38 11.41
CA ARG A 28 -2.51 -0.69 11.39
C ARG A 28 -2.06 -0.94 9.96
N GLU A 29 -0.77 -0.85 9.74
CA GLU A 29 -0.16 -1.28 8.47
C GLU A 29 -0.55 -2.73 8.12
N LEU A 30 -0.74 -2.99 6.83
CA LEU A 30 -0.97 -4.32 6.27
C LEU A 30 0.01 -4.59 5.13
N VAL A 31 0.49 -5.82 5.02
CA VAL A 31 1.20 -6.30 3.83
C VAL A 31 0.28 -7.22 3.02
N LYS A 32 0.13 -6.95 1.73
CA LYS A 32 -0.65 -7.77 0.80
C LYS A 32 0.17 -8.25 -0.39
N VAL A 33 -0.32 -9.30 -1.04
CA VAL A 33 0.19 -9.74 -2.34
C VAL A 33 -0.19 -8.72 -3.42
N ARG A 34 0.77 -8.41 -4.30
CA ARG A 34 0.64 -7.48 -5.41
C ARG A 34 -0.34 -8.00 -6.48
N GLY A 35 -1.07 -7.09 -7.11
CA GLY A 35 -1.86 -7.37 -8.32
C GLY A 35 -1.03 -7.32 -9.62
N LYS A 36 -1.59 -7.78 -10.73
CA LYS A 36 -1.02 -7.64 -12.07
C LYS A 36 -1.30 -6.26 -12.65
N GLY A 37 -0.25 -5.51 -13.01
CA GLY A 37 -0.41 -4.21 -13.67
C GLY A 37 -1.30 -3.23 -12.89
N LYS A 38 -2.41 -2.81 -13.49
CA LYS A 38 -3.44 -1.94 -12.88
C LYS A 38 -4.67 -2.72 -12.39
N GLU A 39 -4.63 -4.05 -12.45
CA GLU A 39 -5.75 -4.91 -12.09
C GLU A 39 -5.61 -5.46 -10.67
N TRP A 40 -6.73 -5.94 -10.15
CA TRP A 40 -6.82 -6.56 -8.82
C TRP A 40 -6.39 -8.03 -8.84
N SER A 41 -6.27 -8.62 -10.03
CA SER A 41 -5.84 -10.00 -10.28
C SER A 41 -4.49 -10.27 -9.61
N CYS A 42 -4.42 -11.28 -8.74
CA CYS A 42 -3.19 -11.65 -8.02
C CYS A 42 -2.02 -11.90 -9.00
N CYS A 43 -0.82 -11.41 -8.68
CA CYS A 43 0.37 -11.59 -9.53
C CYS A 43 0.78 -13.06 -9.72
N PHE A 44 0.33 -13.97 -8.86
CA PHE A 44 0.59 -15.40 -8.96
C PHE A 44 -0.49 -16.20 -9.72
N PHE A 45 -1.60 -15.56 -10.12
CA PHE A 45 -2.64 -16.22 -10.89
C PHE A 45 -2.21 -16.41 -12.35
N GLU A 46 -2.25 -17.65 -12.83
CA GLU A 46 -2.04 -18.00 -14.24
C GLU A 46 -3.41 -18.19 -14.91
N GLU A 47 -3.70 -17.36 -15.91
CA GLU A 47 -5.01 -17.32 -16.56
C GLU A 47 -5.24 -18.54 -17.45
N LYS A 48 -4.20 -19.02 -18.14
CA LYS A 48 -4.34 -20.14 -19.07
C LYS A 48 -4.75 -21.44 -18.38
N SER A 49 -4.26 -21.66 -17.17
CA SER A 49 -4.55 -22.84 -16.36
C SER A 49 -5.53 -22.58 -15.23
N SER A 50 -6.04 -21.34 -15.10
CA SER A 50 -6.89 -20.90 -13.99
C SER A 50 -6.34 -21.32 -12.62
N SER A 51 -5.03 -21.18 -12.43
CA SER A 51 -4.33 -21.75 -11.26
C SER A 51 -3.39 -20.76 -10.60
N CYS A 52 -3.00 -21.05 -9.35
CA CYS A 52 -2.00 -20.27 -8.63
C CYS A 52 -0.62 -20.90 -8.85
N THR A 53 0.35 -20.12 -9.33
CA THR A 53 1.74 -20.56 -9.55
C THR A 53 2.49 -20.91 -8.25
N ILE A 54 1.95 -20.49 -7.10
CA ILE A 54 2.47 -20.84 -5.76
C ILE A 54 1.45 -21.64 -4.94
N TYR A 55 0.61 -22.47 -5.59
CA TYR A 55 -0.53 -23.13 -4.95
C TYR A 55 -0.18 -23.75 -3.58
N GLU A 56 0.87 -24.57 -3.51
CA GLU A 56 1.32 -25.23 -2.27
C GLU A 56 1.78 -24.25 -1.16
N HIS A 57 2.22 -23.05 -1.54
CA HIS A 57 2.74 -22.03 -0.64
C HIS A 57 1.81 -20.81 -0.51
N ARG A 58 0.55 -20.93 -0.92
CA ARG A 58 -0.43 -19.82 -0.89
C ARG A 58 -0.68 -19.35 0.55
N PRO A 59 -0.87 -18.03 0.81
CA PRO A 59 -1.15 -17.50 2.15
C PRO A 59 -2.36 -18.12 2.83
N LEU A 60 -2.48 -17.94 4.16
CA LEU A 60 -3.57 -18.51 4.96
C LEU A 60 -4.94 -18.14 4.40
N GLU A 61 -5.16 -16.87 4.11
CA GLU A 61 -6.40 -16.32 3.59
C GLU A 61 -6.78 -16.99 2.25
N CYS A 62 -5.79 -17.22 1.37
CA CYS A 62 -6.01 -17.93 0.11
C CYS A 62 -6.32 -19.43 0.30
N ARG A 63 -5.89 -20.06 1.40
CA ARG A 63 -6.26 -21.46 1.73
C ARG A 63 -7.67 -21.56 2.30
N LEU A 64 -8.11 -20.52 3.03
CA LEU A 64 -9.42 -20.47 3.68
C LEU A 64 -10.53 -19.99 2.75
N LEU A 65 -10.20 -19.23 1.70
CA LEU A 65 -11.17 -18.72 0.74
C LEU A 65 -11.91 -19.86 0.01
N LYS A 66 -13.22 -19.97 0.25
CA LYS A 66 -14.13 -20.88 -0.45
C LYS A 66 -15.30 -20.07 -1.01
N CYS A 67 -15.67 -20.33 -2.27
CA CYS A 67 -16.75 -19.58 -2.93
C CYS A 67 -18.14 -19.83 -2.33
N TRP A 68 -18.31 -20.92 -1.57
CA TRP A 68 -19.60 -21.33 -1.00
C TRP A 68 -19.73 -21.06 0.50
N ASP A 69 -18.65 -20.68 1.19
CA ASP A 69 -18.64 -20.41 2.63
C ASP A 69 -17.38 -19.62 3.03
N THR A 70 -17.55 -18.33 3.33
CA THR A 70 -16.48 -17.40 3.71
C THR A 70 -16.21 -17.37 5.22
N SER A 71 -16.98 -18.09 6.04
CA SER A 71 -16.94 -17.98 7.52
C SER A 71 -15.54 -18.17 8.11
N ALA A 72 -14.76 -19.13 7.56
CA ALA A 72 -13.40 -19.39 8.01
C ALA A 72 -12.43 -18.24 7.66
N LEU A 73 -12.60 -17.61 6.51
CA LEU A 73 -11.82 -16.45 6.10
C LEU A 73 -12.18 -15.23 6.95
N GLU A 74 -13.48 -14.94 7.12
CA GLU A 74 -13.98 -13.85 7.96
C GLU A 74 -13.48 -13.96 9.41
N GLY A 75 -13.33 -15.18 9.92
CA GLY A 75 -12.75 -15.45 11.24
C GLY A 75 -11.28 -15.01 11.41
N VAL A 76 -10.54 -14.81 10.31
CA VAL A 76 -9.11 -14.40 10.35
C VAL A 76 -8.84 -13.03 9.71
N VAL A 77 -9.74 -12.51 8.87
CA VAL A 77 -9.55 -11.20 8.22
C VAL A 77 -9.29 -10.11 9.25
N GLY A 78 -8.25 -9.32 9.01
CA GLY A 78 -7.86 -8.20 9.88
C GLY A 78 -7.24 -8.61 11.22
N ARG A 79 -7.08 -9.91 11.51
CA ARG A 79 -6.54 -10.43 12.76
C ARG A 79 -5.11 -10.92 12.58
N ASN A 80 -4.22 -10.58 13.52
CA ASN A 80 -2.82 -11.01 13.51
C ASN A 80 -2.14 -10.78 12.16
N THR A 81 -2.43 -9.63 11.54
CA THR A 81 -1.93 -9.29 10.21
C THR A 81 -0.44 -8.98 10.22
N ILE A 82 0.21 -9.28 9.11
CA ILE A 82 1.64 -9.08 8.89
C ILE A 82 1.91 -7.61 8.54
N VAL A 83 2.93 -7.05 9.19
CA VAL A 83 3.54 -5.75 8.88
C VAL A 83 4.95 -5.93 8.30
N ARG A 84 5.54 -4.86 7.76
CA ARG A 84 6.92 -4.86 7.25
C ARG A 84 7.93 -5.37 8.29
N ALA A 85 7.75 -4.99 9.55
CA ALA A 85 8.63 -5.40 10.66
C ALA A 85 8.62 -6.92 10.94
N ASP A 86 7.58 -7.64 10.53
CA ASP A 86 7.54 -9.10 10.65
C ASP A 86 8.34 -9.80 9.52
N ILE A 87 8.68 -9.08 8.46
CA ILE A 87 9.32 -9.59 7.23
C ILE A 87 10.75 -9.10 7.09
N ILE A 88 11.03 -7.85 7.49
CA ILE A 88 12.34 -7.21 7.38
C ILE A 88 13.16 -7.55 8.64
N ASN A 89 14.45 -7.81 8.47
CA ASN A 89 15.35 -8.01 9.61
C ASN A 89 15.42 -6.72 10.43
N SER A 90 15.26 -6.81 11.75
CA SER A 90 15.21 -5.65 12.64
C SER A 90 16.46 -4.76 12.66
N HIS A 91 17.59 -5.25 12.15
CA HIS A 91 18.85 -4.50 12.04
C HIS A 91 19.15 -4.03 10.61
N ASP A 92 18.21 -4.19 9.69
CA ASP A 92 18.37 -3.73 8.31
C ASP A 92 18.26 -2.19 8.25
N PRO A 93 19.24 -1.49 7.65
CA PRO A 93 19.23 -0.03 7.56
C PRO A 93 18.01 0.53 6.80
N ILE A 94 17.30 -0.28 6.00
CA ILE A 94 16.07 0.13 5.34
C ILE A 94 14.97 0.56 6.32
N ILE A 95 15.01 0.07 7.57
CA ILE A 95 14.03 0.43 8.60
C ILE A 95 14.09 1.92 8.91
N GLU A 96 15.29 2.50 9.04
CA GLU A 96 15.44 3.95 9.29
C GLU A 96 14.86 4.78 8.15
N LEU A 97 15.04 4.31 6.91
CA LEU A 97 14.50 4.96 5.71
C LEU A 97 12.96 4.86 5.64
N ILE A 98 12.40 3.71 6.03
CA ILE A 98 10.96 3.51 6.19
C ILE A 98 10.40 4.48 7.22
N GLU A 99 11.01 4.56 8.40
CA GLU A 99 10.57 5.45 9.47
C GLU A 99 10.66 6.93 9.06
N MET A 100 11.73 7.30 8.36
CA MET A 100 11.87 8.64 7.79
C MET A 100 10.76 8.94 6.77
N HIS A 101 10.45 8.00 5.87
CA HIS A 101 9.36 8.14 4.91
C HIS A 101 8.00 8.31 5.61
N GLU A 102 7.71 7.51 6.64
CA GLU A 102 6.46 7.63 7.39
C GLU A 102 6.32 8.99 8.10
N ARG A 103 7.43 9.54 8.63
CA ARG A 103 7.44 10.87 9.26
C ARG A 103 7.29 12.02 8.26
N GLU A 104 7.97 11.95 7.13
CA GLU A 104 7.99 13.04 6.13
C GLU A 104 6.76 13.03 5.22
N CYS A 105 6.12 11.87 5.06
CA CYS A 105 4.99 11.66 4.15
C CYS A 105 3.79 11.00 4.86
N PRO A 106 3.33 11.49 6.02
CA PRO A 106 2.33 10.80 6.85
C PRO A 106 1.01 10.64 6.10
N TYR A 107 0.54 9.40 5.96
CA TYR A 107 -0.66 9.11 5.18
C TYR A 107 -1.92 9.75 5.81
N GLN A 108 -1.97 9.85 7.13
CA GLN A 108 -3.06 10.51 7.84
C GLN A 108 -3.22 11.98 7.41
N GLU A 109 -2.12 12.73 7.32
CA GLU A 109 -2.15 14.13 6.86
C GLU A 109 -2.67 14.22 5.41
N VAL A 110 -2.26 13.29 4.55
CA VAL A 110 -2.74 13.21 3.17
C VAL A 110 -4.25 13.04 3.11
N GLU A 111 -4.84 12.13 3.89
CA GLU A 111 -6.31 11.93 3.91
C GLU A 111 -7.07 13.11 4.52
N GLU A 112 -6.52 13.75 5.55
CA GLU A 112 -7.10 14.96 6.14
C GLU A 112 -7.17 16.09 5.10
N LEU A 113 -6.07 16.32 4.37
CA LEU A 113 -6.00 17.30 3.29
C LEU A 113 -6.97 16.96 2.15
N ILE A 114 -7.04 15.70 1.72
CA ILE A 114 -7.99 15.26 0.68
C ILE A 114 -9.43 15.50 1.12
N SER A 115 -9.76 15.20 2.38
CA SER A 115 -11.12 15.39 2.92
C SER A 115 -11.51 16.87 2.96
N ASN A 116 -10.57 17.75 3.27
CA ASN A 116 -10.80 19.20 3.35
C ASN A 116 -11.06 19.86 1.99
N LEU A 117 -10.56 19.29 0.88
CA LEU A 117 -10.78 19.82 -0.48
C LEU A 117 -12.25 19.96 -0.87
N SER A 118 -13.15 19.17 -0.25
CA SER A 118 -14.59 19.25 -0.51
C SER A 118 -15.28 20.41 0.24
N ARG A 119 -14.64 20.92 1.30
CA ARG A 119 -15.21 21.90 2.25
C ARG A 119 -14.68 23.31 2.05
N GLU A 120 -13.55 23.45 1.34
CA GLU A 120 -12.85 24.72 1.16
C GLU A 120 -13.31 25.48 -0.09
N THR A 121 -13.55 26.78 0.08
CA THR A 121 -13.80 27.72 -1.04
C THR A 121 -12.53 28.01 -1.83
N ASP A 122 -11.39 28.15 -1.15
CA ASP A 122 -10.06 28.29 -1.75
C ASP A 122 -9.21 27.06 -1.40
N LYS A 123 -8.89 26.26 -2.42
CA LYS A 123 -8.16 24.98 -2.30
C LYS A 123 -6.65 25.14 -2.51
N SER A 124 -6.17 26.35 -2.80
CA SER A 124 -4.78 26.60 -3.23
C SER A 124 -3.76 26.12 -2.19
N LYS A 125 -3.99 26.43 -0.91
CA LYS A 125 -3.10 26.04 0.20
C LYS A 125 -3.06 24.53 0.39
N THR A 126 -4.22 23.88 0.38
CA THR A 126 -4.35 22.42 0.53
C THR A 126 -3.69 21.69 -0.63
N LEU A 127 -3.90 22.15 -1.86
CA LEU A 127 -3.23 21.61 -3.04
C LEU A 127 -1.71 21.85 -3.03
N ALA A 128 -1.24 23.01 -2.56
CA ALA A 128 0.18 23.29 -2.42
C ALA A 128 0.84 22.33 -1.42
N ARG A 129 0.18 22.07 -0.28
CA ARG A 129 0.65 21.12 0.73
C ARG A 129 0.66 19.68 0.22
N LEU A 130 -0.39 19.25 -0.48
CA LEU A 130 -0.43 17.92 -1.11
C LEU A 130 0.70 17.74 -2.14
N ASN A 131 0.99 18.75 -2.95
CA ASN A 131 2.11 18.71 -3.89
C ASN A 131 3.47 18.66 -3.19
N GLU A 132 3.64 19.37 -2.06
CA GLU A 132 4.84 19.27 -1.24
C GLU A 132 5.06 17.84 -0.73
N LEU A 133 4.02 17.20 -0.18
CA LEU A 133 4.08 15.81 0.28
C LEU A 133 4.43 14.84 -0.85
N VAL A 134 3.86 15.03 -2.05
CA VAL A 134 4.24 14.22 -3.22
C VAL A 134 5.72 14.41 -3.57
N ARG A 135 6.24 15.64 -3.57
CA ARG A 135 7.66 15.89 -3.87
C ARG A 135 8.57 15.22 -2.85
N LYS A 136 8.22 15.28 -1.56
CA LYS A 136 8.96 14.57 -0.50
C LYS A 136 8.93 13.05 -0.71
N ASP A 137 7.75 12.48 -0.98
CA ASP A 137 7.58 11.04 -1.26
C ASP A 137 8.47 10.58 -2.42
N LEU A 138 8.44 11.32 -3.53
CA LEU A 138 9.26 11.04 -4.71
C LEU A 138 10.76 11.21 -4.45
N ALA A 139 11.17 12.25 -3.72
CA ALA A 139 12.58 12.48 -3.40
C ALA A 139 13.16 11.36 -2.53
N ILE A 140 12.39 10.87 -1.55
CA ILE A 140 12.81 9.77 -0.67
C ILE A 140 12.92 8.46 -1.46
N ARG A 141 11.92 8.16 -2.30
CA ARG A 141 11.94 6.97 -3.18
C ARG A 141 13.13 7.01 -4.15
N PHE A 142 13.37 8.17 -4.76
CA PHE A 142 14.49 8.36 -5.67
C PHE A 142 15.84 8.16 -4.95
N TYR A 143 16.01 8.78 -3.78
CA TYR A 143 17.21 8.60 -2.97
C TYR A 143 17.46 7.13 -2.60
N ALA A 144 16.41 6.41 -2.20
CA ALA A 144 16.48 4.99 -1.87
C ALA A 144 17.01 4.15 -3.04
N ILE A 145 16.49 4.40 -4.24
CA ILE A 145 16.82 3.61 -5.43
C ILE A 145 18.19 4.01 -5.98
N SER A 146 18.42 5.30 -6.18
CA SER A 146 19.59 5.84 -6.88
C SER A 146 20.84 5.84 -6.02
N GLU A 147 20.72 6.18 -4.73
CA GLU A 147 21.88 6.40 -3.87
C GLU A 147 22.12 5.23 -2.90
N LEU A 148 21.05 4.58 -2.42
CA LEU A 148 21.15 3.46 -1.47
C LEU A 148 21.06 2.08 -2.15
N GLY A 149 20.81 2.02 -3.46
CA GLY A 149 20.76 0.77 -4.23
C GLY A 149 19.52 -0.09 -3.96
N LEU A 150 18.43 0.50 -3.43
CA LEU A 150 17.15 -0.21 -3.31
C LEU A 150 16.67 -0.64 -4.70
N ARG A 151 16.36 -1.92 -4.89
CA ARG A 151 15.79 -2.38 -6.16
C ARG A 151 14.41 -1.80 -6.35
N GLU A 152 14.15 -1.20 -7.51
CA GLU A 152 12.88 -0.57 -7.87
C GLU A 152 11.68 -1.51 -7.66
N GLU A 153 11.85 -2.80 -7.96
CA GLU A 153 10.80 -3.80 -7.76
C GLU A 153 10.35 -4.00 -6.30
N PHE A 154 11.14 -3.54 -5.31
CA PHE A 154 10.80 -3.59 -3.89
C PHE A 154 10.08 -2.33 -3.39
N GLU A 155 10.02 -1.28 -4.20
CA GLU A 155 9.52 0.04 -3.80
C GLU A 155 8.11 -0.02 -3.20
N LEU A 156 7.20 -0.82 -3.78
CA LEU A 156 5.83 -0.95 -3.28
C LEU A 156 5.75 -1.68 -1.93
N PHE A 157 6.67 -2.59 -1.67
CA PHE A 157 6.78 -3.22 -0.36
C PHE A 157 7.38 -2.23 0.65
N ILE A 158 8.43 -1.50 0.28
CA ILE A 158 9.12 -0.61 1.21
C ILE A 158 8.32 0.66 1.51
N PHE A 159 7.72 1.31 0.53
CA PHE A 159 7.08 2.62 0.71
C PHE A 159 5.57 2.62 0.44
N GLY A 160 4.98 1.48 0.09
CA GLY A 160 3.60 1.40 -0.33
C GLY A 160 3.33 2.14 -1.64
N ARG A 161 2.06 2.48 -1.87
CA ARG A 161 1.63 3.21 -3.07
C ARG A 161 2.21 4.64 -3.06
N PRO A 162 2.86 5.08 -4.16
CA PRO A 162 3.32 6.47 -4.30
C PRO A 162 2.16 7.47 -4.12
N LEU A 163 2.42 8.57 -3.42
CA LEU A 163 1.36 9.55 -3.08
C LEU A 163 0.73 10.15 -4.34
N PHE A 164 1.49 10.37 -5.41
CA PHE A 164 0.91 10.87 -6.66
C PHE A 164 -0.15 9.91 -7.24
N LYS A 165 0.02 8.59 -7.06
CA LYS A 165 -0.98 7.58 -7.48
C LYS A 165 -2.20 7.59 -6.55
N VAL A 166 -1.99 7.82 -5.25
CA VAL A 166 -3.08 8.01 -4.28
C VAL A 166 -3.95 9.20 -4.71
N LEU A 167 -3.35 10.36 -4.96
CA LEU A 167 -4.06 11.57 -5.39
C LEU A 167 -4.75 11.37 -6.74
N SER A 168 -4.06 10.78 -7.72
CA SER A 168 -4.64 10.49 -9.04
C SER A 168 -5.87 9.59 -8.95
N SER A 169 -5.87 8.59 -8.06
CA SER A 169 -7.02 7.70 -7.83
C SER A 169 -8.23 8.41 -7.20
N ARG A 170 -8.03 9.59 -6.61
CA ARG A 170 -9.06 10.47 -6.06
C ARG A 170 -9.43 11.62 -7.01
N GLY A 171 -8.93 11.61 -8.24
CA GLY A 171 -9.18 12.66 -9.24
C GLY A 171 -8.48 13.99 -8.95
N ILE A 172 -7.47 14.00 -8.07
CA ILE A 172 -6.72 15.21 -7.72
C ILE A 172 -5.52 15.31 -8.67
N PRO A 173 -5.42 16.38 -9.47
CA PRO A 173 -4.30 16.56 -10.39
C PRO A 173 -3.02 16.78 -9.58
N VAL A 174 -1.96 16.11 -9.99
CA VAL A 174 -0.63 16.25 -9.40
C VAL A 174 0.29 16.78 -10.48
N HIS A 175 0.89 17.92 -10.25
CA HIS A 175 1.94 18.42 -11.13
C HIS A 175 3.24 17.75 -10.70
N SER A 176 3.63 16.69 -11.42
CA SER A 176 5.02 16.23 -11.41
C SER A 176 5.86 17.40 -11.92
N ALA A 177 6.56 18.06 -11.00
CA ALA A 177 7.63 19.00 -11.36
C ALA A 177 8.79 18.21 -11.97
#